data_AF-A0A920LG05-F1
#
_entry.id   AF-A0A920LG05-F1
#
_cell.length_a   1.000
_cell.length_b   1.000
_cell.length_c   1.000
_cell.angle_alpha   90.00
_cell.angle_beta   90.00
_cell.angle_gamma   90.00
#
_symmetry.space_group_name_H-M   'P 1'
#
loop_
_entity.id
_entity.type
_entity.pdbx_description
1 polymer ?
#
loop_
_entity_poly.entity_id
_entity_poly.type
_entity_poly.pdbx_seq_one_letter_code
_entity_poly.pdbx_strand_id
1 'polypeptide(L)'
;MHDDIDLSIGKIRLKYGGGHGGHNGLRNIIQHFGEDFYRFRIGIGHPGNKDLVTDWVLTKFSPSEKNTLDNAFIKFHNSLDILAKDGIENCQKFLNTD
;
A
#
# COMPACT_ATOMS: atom_id res chain seq x y z
N MET A 1 -6.59 -3.34 -1.19
CA MET A 1 -5.72 -2.16 -1.00
C MET A 1 -5.58 -1.93 0.49
N HIS A 2 -4.40 -1.59 1.00
CA HIS A 2 -4.17 -1.33 2.42
C HIS A 2 -3.00 -0.37 2.63
N ASP A 3 -2.94 0.25 3.81
CA ASP A 3 -1.79 1.00 4.28
C ASP A 3 -0.63 0.07 4.65
N ASP A 4 0.59 0.52 4.39
CA ASP A 4 1.80 -0.27 4.56
C ASP A 4 2.90 0.56 5.23
N ILE A 5 3.24 0.17 6.45
CA ILE A 5 4.24 0.86 7.27
C ILE A 5 5.67 0.61 6.79
N ASP A 6 5.91 -0.46 6.01
CA ASP A 6 7.25 -0.78 5.50
C ASP A 6 7.61 0.06 4.26
N LEU A 7 6.64 0.78 3.69
CA LEU A 7 6.84 1.64 2.54
C LEU A 7 6.85 3.12 2.95
N SER A 8 7.81 3.88 2.41
CA SER A 8 7.87 5.33 2.57
C SER A 8 6.57 5.99 2.11
N ILE A 9 6.20 7.11 2.75
CA ILE A 9 4.94 7.78 2.46
C ILE A 9 4.79 8.14 0.98
N GLY A 10 3.62 7.82 0.41
CA GLY A 10 3.30 8.07 -0.99
C GLY A 10 3.86 7.02 -1.97
N LYS A 11 4.65 6.05 -1.51
CA LYS A 11 5.09 4.94 -2.35
C LYS A 11 3.98 3.93 -2.50
N ILE A 12 3.58 3.63 -3.73
CA ILE A 12 2.54 2.62 -4.02
C ILE A 12 3.19 1.43 -4.72
N ARG A 13 2.91 0.22 -4.23
CA ARG A 13 3.36 -1.02 -4.88
C ARG A 13 2.21 -1.97 -5.09
N LEU A 14 2.26 -2.70 -6.20
CA LEU A 14 1.37 -3.82 -6.46
C LEU A 14 2.13 -5.12 -6.20
N LYS A 15 1.56 -6.00 -5.37
CA LYS A 15 2.17 -7.26 -4.97
C LYS A 15 1.16 -8.40 -5.03
N TYR A 16 1.57 -9.53 -5.61
CA TYR A 16 0.87 -10.79 -5.51
C TYR A 16 1.41 -11.60 -4.33
N GLY A 17 0.53 -12.25 -3.56
CA GLY A 17 0.96 -13.25 -2.58
C GLY A 17 1.79 -12.70 -1.41
N GLY A 18 2.10 -13.59 -0.47
CA GLY A 18 2.87 -13.32 0.74
C GLY A 18 2.03 -12.99 1.99
N GLY A 19 2.70 -12.89 3.13
CA GLY A 19 2.05 -12.74 4.43
C GLY A 19 1.47 -11.33 4.70
N HIS A 20 0.86 -11.20 5.88
CA HIS A 20 0.14 -9.98 6.29
C HIS A 20 1.04 -8.81 6.72
N GLY A 21 2.36 -8.99 6.87
CA GLY A 21 3.28 -7.89 7.21
C GLY A 21 2.92 -7.13 8.49
N GLY A 22 2.43 -7.84 9.52
CA GLY A 22 1.92 -7.21 10.75
C GLY A 22 0.53 -6.56 10.65
N HIS A 23 -0.02 -6.37 9.45
CA HIS A 23 -1.32 -5.71 9.25
C HIS A 23 -2.50 -6.59 9.70
N ASN A 24 -3.28 -6.09 10.67
CA ASN A 24 -4.37 -6.86 11.31
C ASN A 24 -5.50 -7.25 10.34
N GLY A 25 -5.91 -6.35 9.44
CA GLY A 25 -6.92 -6.66 8.42
C GLY A 25 -6.49 -7.78 7.46
N LEU A 26 -5.29 -7.68 6.87
CA LEU A 26 -4.71 -8.75 6.07
C LEU A 26 -4.56 -10.07 6.83
N ARG A 27 -4.19 -10.05 8.11
CA ARG A 27 -4.12 -11.28 8.93
C ARG A 27 -5.46 -12.00 8.92
N ASN A 28 -6.55 -11.27 9.11
CA ASN A 28 -7.89 -11.86 9.10
C ASN A 28 -8.31 -12.34 7.71
N ILE A 29 -8.04 -11.58 6.64
CA ILE A 29 -8.35 -12.00 5.27
C ILE A 29 -7.58 -13.28 4.90
N ILE A 30 -6.27 -13.30 5.14
CA ILE A 30 -5.41 -14.44 4.81
C ILE A 30 -5.83 -15.69 5.57
N GLN A 31 -6.24 -15.55 6.83
CA GLN A 31 -6.73 -16.67 7.63
C GLN A 31 -7.95 -17.37 7.01
N HIS A 32 -8.82 -16.64 6.30
CA HIS A 32 -10.07 -17.19 5.77
C HIS A 32 -10.01 -17.52 4.27
N PHE A 33 -9.19 -16.81 3.50
CA PHE A 33 -9.18 -16.88 2.03
C PHE A 33 -7.82 -17.27 1.45
N GLY A 34 -6.80 -17.46 2.28
CA GLY A 34 -5.42 -17.68 1.83
C GLY A 34 -4.73 -16.38 1.40
N GLU A 35 -3.47 -16.48 0.97
CA GLU A 35 -2.64 -15.32 0.64
C GLU A 35 -2.53 -14.97 -0.84
N ASP A 36 -3.08 -15.82 -1.71
CA ASP A 36 -2.97 -15.77 -3.18
C ASP A 36 -3.87 -14.71 -3.82
N PHE A 37 -3.59 -13.45 -3.49
CA PHE A 37 -4.29 -12.31 -4.08
C PHE A 37 -3.37 -11.11 -4.28
N TYR A 38 -3.75 -10.24 -5.23
CA TYR A 38 -3.07 -8.99 -5.48
C TYR A 38 -3.44 -7.92 -4.44
N ARG A 39 -2.45 -7.14 -4.02
CA ARG A 39 -2.59 -6.06 -3.04
C ARG A 39 -1.89 -4.80 -3.56
N PHE A 40 -2.65 -3.72 -3.65
CA PHE A 40 -2.10 -2.37 -3.65
C PHE A 40 -1.68 -2.02 -2.22
N ARG A 41 -0.37 -1.83 -2.03
CA ARG A 41 0.30 -1.44 -0.79
C ARG A 41 0.55 0.07 -0.86
N ILE A 42 -0.05 0.85 0.03
CA ILE A 42 0.12 2.31 0.08
C ILE A 42 1.03 2.65 1.24
N GLY A 43 2.21 3.21 0.94
CA GLY A 43 3.17 3.59 1.95
C GLY A 43 2.68 4.74 2.83
N ILE A 44 2.75 4.52 4.13
CA ILE A 44 2.45 5.50 5.18
C ILE A 44 3.65 5.77 6.10
N GLY A 45 4.79 5.12 5.84
CA GLY A 45 5.98 5.20 6.68
C GLY A 45 5.84 4.45 8.00
N HIS A 46 6.94 4.42 8.76
CA HIS A 46 7.04 3.74 10.05
C HIS A 46 7.46 4.74 11.13
N PRO A 47 6.87 4.71 12.35
CA PRO A 47 7.23 5.61 13.46
C PRO A 47 8.60 5.30 14.11
N GLY A 48 9.45 4.49 13.46
CA GLY A 48 10.71 3.96 14.03
C GLY A 48 10.56 2.94 15.17
N ASN A 49 9.57 3.10 16.05
CA ASN A 49 9.30 2.20 17.18
C ASN A 49 8.01 1.40 16.97
N LYS A 50 8.08 0.08 17.15
CA LYS A 50 6.92 -0.84 17.04
C LYS A 50 5.79 -0.51 18.00
N ASP A 51 6.12 -0.03 19.20
CA ASP A 51 5.11 0.31 20.22
C ASP A 51 4.25 1.50 19.81
N LEU A 52 4.72 2.34 18.88
CA LEU A 52 4.01 3.50 18.36
C LEU A 52 3.18 3.19 17.12
N VAL A 53 3.25 1.97 16.57
CA VAL A 53 2.58 1.62 15.30
C VAL A 53 1.07 1.75 15.41
N THR A 54 0.47 1.35 16.54
CA THR A 54 -0.98 1.45 16.74
C THR A 54 -1.45 2.90 16.69
N ASP A 55 -0.75 3.81 17.36
CA ASP A 55 -1.11 5.24 17.35
C ASP A 55 -0.80 5.86 15.98
N TRP A 56 0.28 5.44 15.33
CA TRP A 56 0.70 5.92 14.02
C TRP A 56 -0.39 5.71 12.96
N VAL A 57 -0.93 4.49 12.84
CA VAL A 57 -1.96 4.17 11.84
C VAL A 57 -3.31 4.83 12.11
N LEU A 58 -3.54 5.31 13.34
CA LEU A 58 -4.76 6.02 13.75
C LEU A 58 -4.60 7.54 13.69
N THR A 59 -3.37 8.05 13.54
CA THR A 59 -3.07 9.47 13.50
C THR A 59 -3.36 10.08 12.14
N LYS A 60 -3.82 11.33 12.12
CA LYS A 60 -4.04 12.06 10.86
C LYS A 60 -2.71 12.50 10.25
N PHE A 61 -2.58 12.34 8.95
CA PHE A 61 -1.48 12.90 8.17
C PHE A 61 -1.41 14.43 8.31
N SER A 62 -0.19 14.94 8.42
CA SER A 62 0.13 16.36 8.31
C SER A 62 -0.20 16.91 6.91
N PRO A 63 -0.33 18.24 6.74
CA PRO A 63 -0.60 18.82 5.42
C PRO A 63 0.43 18.45 4.34
N SER A 64 1.71 18.37 4.69
CA SER A 64 2.77 17.97 3.73
C SER A 64 2.63 16.51 3.32
N GLU A 65 2.34 15.63 4.28
CA GLU A 65 2.13 14.20 4.02
C GLU A 65 0.89 13.97 3.15
N LYS A 66 -0.18 14.74 3.37
CA LYS A 66 -1.36 14.71 2.50
C LYS A 66 -1.03 15.08 1.06
N ASN A 67 -0.26 16.14 0.83
CA ASN A 67 0.17 16.50 -0.54
C ASN A 67 0.96 15.37 -1.22
N THR A 68 1.82 14.68 -0.46
CA THR A 68 2.56 13.50 -0.97
C THR A 68 1.62 12.35 -1.32
N LEU A 69 0.63 12.09 -0.46
CA LEU A 69 -0.38 11.05 -0.70
C LEU A 69 -1.30 11.41 -1.88
N ASP A 70 -1.68 12.67 -2.05
CA ASP A 70 -2.50 13.12 -3.17
C ASP A 70 -1.82 12.84 -4.51
N ASN A 71 -0.52 13.14 -4.61
CA ASN A 71 0.29 12.78 -5.79
C ASN A 71 0.35 11.26 -6.01
N ALA A 72 0.46 10.49 -4.91
CA ALA A 72 0.44 9.04 -4.98
C ALA A 72 -0.92 8.52 -5.48
N PHE A 73 -2.04 9.11 -5.05
CA PHE A 73 -3.37 8.75 -5.51
C PHE A 73 -3.60 9.08 -6.99
N ILE A 74 -3.02 10.16 -7.50
CA ILE A 74 -2.99 10.43 -8.95
C ILE A 74 -2.25 9.31 -9.69
N LYS A 75 -1.07 8.90 -9.21
CA LYS A 75 -0.33 7.75 -9.79
C LYS A 75 -1.16 6.46 -9.72
N PHE A 76 -1.85 6.22 -8.60
CA PHE A 76 -2.75 5.08 -8.45
C PHE A 76 -3.90 5.09 -9.46
N HIS A 77 -4.58 6.22 -9.65
CA HIS A 77 -5.64 6.34 -10.63
C HIS A 77 -5.16 5.98 -12.04
N ASN A 78 -4.01 6.52 -12.46
CA ASN A 78 -3.42 6.18 -13.76
C ASN A 78 -3.08 4.68 -13.86
N SER A 79 -2.67 4.05 -12.75
CA SER A 79 -2.37 2.62 -12.74
C SER A 79 -3.60 1.74 -12.94
N LEU A 80 -4.81 2.22 -12.62
CA LEU A 80 -6.05 1.49 -12.85
C LEU A 80 -6.38 1.40 -14.34
N ASP A 81 -6.10 2.47 -15.11
CA ASP A 81 -6.23 2.44 -16.56
C ASP A 81 -5.26 1.43 -17.19
N ILE A 82 -4.00 1.43 -16.75
CA ILE A 82 -2.98 0.46 -17.19
C ILE A 82 -3.42 -0.96 -16.79
N LEU A 83 -3.93 -1.16 -15.58
CA LEU A 83 -4.42 -2.46 -15.13
C LEU A 83 -5.56 -2.98 -16.03
N ALA A 84 -6.51 -2.11 -16.37
CA ALA A 84 -7.67 -2.47 -17.16
C ALA A 84 -7.34 -2.73 -18.64
N LYS A 85 -6.38 -1.98 -19.21
CA LYS A 85 -6.05 -2.02 -20.64
C LYS A 85 -4.85 -2.90 -20.97
N ASP A 86 -3.81 -2.81 -20.15
CA ASP A 86 -2.48 -3.38 -20.41
C ASP A 86 -2.13 -4.55 -19.48
N GLY A 87 -3.00 -4.84 -18.50
CA GLY A 87 -2.90 -5.99 -17.62
C GLY A 87 -2.01 -5.80 -16.38
N ILE A 88 -2.04 -6.83 -15.53
CA ILE A 88 -1.47 -6.80 -14.17
C ILE A 88 0.05 -6.63 -14.16
N GLU A 89 0.78 -7.24 -15.09
CA GLU A 89 2.23 -7.18 -15.16
C GLU A 89 2.73 -5.76 -15.48
N ASN A 90 2.07 -5.09 -16.43
CA ASN A 90 2.41 -3.73 -16.82
C ASN A 90 2.04 -2.72 -15.73
N CYS A 91 0.88 -2.90 -15.09
CA CYS A 91 0.48 -2.13 -13.91
C CYS A 91 1.51 -2.28 -12.78
N GLN A 92 1.97 -3.51 -12.52
CA GLN A 92 2.96 -3.79 -11.49
C GLN A 92 4.31 -3.14 -11.81
N LYS A 93 4.79 -3.21 -13.06
CA LYS A 93 6.02 -2.51 -13.48
C LYS A 93 5.90 -1.00 -13.28
N PHE A 94 4.78 -0.40 -13.71
CA PHE A 94 4.52 1.03 -13.56
C PHE A 94 4.54 1.50 -12.10
N LEU A 95 3.91 0.74 -11.21
CA LEU A 95 3.86 1.11 -9.78
C LEU A 95 5.17 0.83 -9.05
N ASN A 96 5.84 -0.29 -9.35
CA ASN A 96 7.00 -0.75 -8.59
C ASN A 96 8.33 -0.15 -9.06
N THR A 97 8.31 0.75 -10.05
CA THR A 97 9.46 1.57 -10.42
C THR A 97 9.66 2.66 -9.36
N ASP A 98 10.91 2.83 -8.92
CA ASP A 98 11.30 3.80 -7.88
C ASP A 98 11.22 5.25 -8.36
#